data_AF-A0A6N7MJU9-F1
#
_entry.id   AF-A0A6N7MJU9-F1
#
_cell.length_a   1.000
_cell.length_b   1.000
_cell.length_c   1.000
_cell.angle_alpha   90.00
_cell.angle_beta   90.00
_cell.angle_gamma   90.00
#
_symmetry.space_group_name_H-M   'P 1'
#
loop_
_entity.id
_entity.type
_entity.pdbx_description
1 polymer ?
#
loop_
_entity_poly.entity_id
_entity_poly.type
_entity_poly.pdbx_seq_one_letter_code
_entity_poly.pdbx_strand_id
1 'polypeptide(L)'
;QHPDSPGFTKAYKYFYASSKNFDLLRYDMVLLWKAEALIELGRQDDALALINEIRTRAKNSINLLRYSNGDYVSNYFMDIYQPTVNCTWTQDFARNALRWEGRLEFGTECWRFFDLVRWGIAAETINDYFEVEKNRHEYLNDARFTKNKDEYMPIPEQQIDFSEGLYTQNYGW
;
A
#
# COMPACT_ATOMS: atom_id res chain seq x y z
N GLN A 1 -9.21 25.02 -5.58
CA GLN A 1 -8.72 25.40 -6.92
C GLN A 1 -9.93 25.64 -7.81
N HIS A 2 -9.96 26.74 -8.57
CA HIS A 2 -11.15 27.21 -9.30
C HIS A 2 -11.38 26.39 -10.59
N PRO A 3 -12.63 26.04 -10.94
CA PRO A 3 -12.97 25.23 -12.11
C PRO A 3 -12.58 25.83 -13.48
N ASP A 4 -12.09 27.07 -13.53
CA ASP A 4 -11.77 27.81 -14.76
C ASP A 4 -10.26 27.91 -15.03
N SER A 5 -9.45 27.05 -14.42
CA SER A 5 -8.00 27.00 -14.69
C SER A 5 -7.73 26.52 -16.13
N PRO A 6 -6.78 27.14 -16.88
CA PRO A 6 -6.44 26.75 -18.24
C PRO A 6 -6.00 25.28 -18.41
N GLY A 7 -5.64 24.60 -17.32
CA GLY A 7 -5.29 23.18 -17.31
C GLY A 7 -6.50 22.23 -17.20
N PHE A 8 -7.72 22.75 -17.01
CA PHE A 8 -8.96 21.98 -16.89
C PHE A 8 -9.80 22.07 -18.16
N THR A 9 -9.38 21.42 -19.23
CA THR A 9 -10.27 21.15 -20.37
C THR A 9 -11.24 20.03 -19.98
N LYS A 10 -12.55 20.30 -19.96
CA LYS A 10 -13.60 19.26 -19.82
C LYS A 10 -13.53 18.30 -20.99
N ALA A 11 -12.76 17.22 -20.85
CA ALA A 11 -12.87 16.05 -21.71
C ALA A 11 -14.19 15.35 -21.34
N TYR A 12 -15.17 15.44 -22.24
CA TYR A 12 -16.42 14.66 -22.33
C TYR A 12 -17.06 14.06 -21.06
N LYS A 13 -18.34 14.43 -20.88
CA LYS A 13 -19.25 14.18 -19.74
C LYS A 13 -19.45 12.71 -19.28
N TYR A 14 -18.78 11.70 -19.84
CA TYR A 14 -19.03 10.28 -19.50
C TYR A 14 -17.80 9.34 -19.54
N PHE A 15 -16.58 9.84 -19.77
CA PHE A 15 -15.39 8.99 -19.79
C PHE A 15 -14.27 9.55 -18.90
N TYR A 16 -14.05 8.91 -17.75
CA TYR A 16 -12.86 9.12 -16.91
C TYR A 16 -11.62 8.45 -17.52
N ALA A 17 -11.46 8.51 -18.84
CA ALA A 17 -10.30 7.93 -19.52
C ALA A 17 -9.20 8.99 -19.63
N SER A 18 -8.13 8.81 -18.86
CA SER A 18 -6.89 9.57 -19.02
C SER A 18 -5.94 8.78 -19.91
N SER A 19 -5.16 9.48 -20.75
CA SER A 19 -4.09 8.86 -21.55
C SER A 19 -2.78 8.71 -20.77
N LYS A 20 -2.80 8.88 -19.44
CA LYS A 20 -1.64 8.67 -18.58
C LYS A 20 -1.29 7.18 -18.56
N ASN A 21 -0.02 6.86 -18.78
CA ASN A 21 0.47 5.49 -18.68
C ASN A 21 0.20 4.91 -17.29
N PHE A 22 -0.11 3.62 -17.24
CA PHE A 22 -0.26 2.87 -16.01
C PHE A 22 1.05 2.13 -15.71
N ASP A 23 1.69 2.47 -14.60
CA ASP A 23 2.93 1.84 -14.17
C ASP A 23 2.60 0.50 -13.49
N LEU A 24 2.96 -0.62 -14.15
CA LEU A 24 2.80 -1.96 -13.57
C LEU A 24 3.89 -2.30 -12.56
N LEU A 25 5.11 -1.87 -12.83
CA LEU A 25 6.29 -2.08 -11.99
C LEU A 25 7.13 -0.81 -12.01
N ARG A 26 7.53 -0.37 -10.82
CA ARG A 26 8.34 0.81 -10.61
C ARG A 26 9.56 0.48 -9.74
N TYR A 27 10.59 1.32 -9.83
CA TYR A 27 11.92 1.00 -9.30
C TYR A 27 11.94 0.87 -7.77
N ASP A 28 11.19 1.69 -7.08
CA ASP A 28 10.97 1.64 -5.63
C ASP A 28 10.30 0.35 -5.16
N MET A 29 9.42 -0.29 -5.94
CA MET A 29 8.92 -1.63 -5.62
C MET A 29 10.07 -2.63 -5.59
N VAL A 30 10.97 -2.59 -6.58
CA VAL A 30 12.14 -3.47 -6.64
C VAL A 30 13.09 -3.21 -5.47
N LEU A 31 13.30 -1.94 -5.10
CA LEU A 31 14.09 -1.58 -3.93
C LEU A 31 13.48 -2.11 -2.63
N LEU A 32 12.17 -1.96 -2.42
CA LEU A 32 11.50 -2.47 -1.23
C LEU A 32 11.47 -4.00 -1.20
N TRP A 33 11.26 -4.68 -2.32
CA TRP A 33 11.36 -6.16 -2.35
C TRP A 33 12.76 -6.65 -2.02
N LYS A 34 13.80 -5.96 -2.51
CA LYS A 34 15.19 -6.26 -2.13
C LYS A 34 15.43 -6.01 -0.64
N ALA A 35 14.96 -4.89 -0.12
CA ALA A 35 15.07 -4.56 1.30
C ALA A 35 14.36 -5.59 2.18
N GLU A 36 13.18 -6.05 1.77
CA GLU A 36 12.42 -7.08 2.45
C GLU A 36 13.18 -8.41 2.48
N ALA A 37 13.68 -8.87 1.34
CA ALA A 37 14.47 -10.10 1.27
C ALA A 37 15.70 -10.03 2.19
N LEU A 38 16.38 -8.89 2.23
CA LEU A 38 17.52 -8.67 3.14
C LEU A 38 17.09 -8.74 4.61
N ILE A 39 15.96 -8.10 4.97
CA ILE A 39 15.43 -8.15 6.34
C ILE A 39 15.11 -9.58 6.74
N GLU A 40 14.40 -10.34 5.91
CA GLU A 40 14.03 -11.72 6.24
C GLU A 40 15.25 -12.67 6.31
N LEU A 41 16.34 -12.35 5.62
CA LEU A 41 17.63 -13.06 5.73
C LEU A 41 18.48 -12.62 6.94
N GLY A 42 17.97 -11.76 7.82
CA GLY A 42 18.71 -11.25 8.99
C GLY A 42 19.79 -10.22 8.63
N ARG A 43 19.69 -9.60 7.46
CA ARG A 43 20.59 -8.55 6.94
C ARG A 43 19.91 -7.18 6.94
N GLN A 44 19.16 -6.86 8.01
CA GLN A 44 18.39 -5.62 8.11
C GLN A 44 19.23 -4.34 7.99
N ASP A 45 20.53 -4.40 8.31
CA ASP A 45 21.42 -3.24 8.19
C ASP A 45 21.68 -2.88 6.71
N ASP A 46 21.74 -3.89 5.82
CA ASP A 46 21.86 -3.67 4.38
C ASP A 46 20.56 -3.10 3.77
N ALA A 47 19.41 -3.43 4.38
CA ALA A 47 18.11 -2.93 3.94
C ALA A 47 17.88 -1.46 4.30
N LEU A 48 18.51 -0.97 5.36
CA LEU A 48 18.36 0.41 5.85
C LEU A 48 18.66 1.45 4.76
N ALA A 49 19.75 1.25 4.02
CA ALA A 49 20.14 2.17 2.95
C ALA A 49 19.09 2.27 1.85
N LEU A 50 18.49 1.14 1.46
CA LEU A 50 17.47 1.07 0.41
C LEU A 50 16.17 1.76 0.83
N ILE A 51 15.73 1.54 2.08
CA ILE A 51 14.54 2.21 2.62
C ILE A 51 14.79 3.72 2.73
N ASN A 52 15.97 4.11 3.22
CA ASN A 52 16.31 5.53 3.34
C ASN A 52 16.49 6.23 1.98
N GLU A 53 16.85 5.52 0.92
CA GLU A 53 16.87 6.07 -0.44
C GLU A 53 15.47 6.54 -0.86
N ILE A 54 14.46 5.70 -0.65
CA ILE A 54 13.05 6.03 -0.94
C ILE A 54 12.57 7.19 -0.08
N ARG A 55 12.84 7.14 1.24
CA ARG A 55 12.46 8.22 2.17
C ARG A 55 13.14 9.54 1.84
N THR A 56 14.40 9.51 1.42
CA THR A 56 15.12 10.72 0.99
C THR A 56 14.51 11.30 -0.29
N ARG A 57 14.17 10.46 -1.27
CA ARG A 57 13.47 10.88 -2.48
C ARG A 57 12.11 11.49 -2.15
N ALA A 58 11.33 10.84 -1.31
CA ALA A 58 10.01 11.33 -0.90
C ALA A 58 10.10 12.67 -0.15
N LYS A 59 11.05 12.80 0.80
CA LYS A 59 11.31 14.05 1.54
C LYS A 59 11.66 15.22 0.63
N ASN A 60 12.36 14.96 -0.48
CA ASN A 60 12.76 15.99 -1.45
C ASN A 60 11.70 16.27 -2.53
N SER A 61 10.61 15.48 -2.61
CA SER A 61 9.58 15.58 -3.67
C SER A 61 8.50 16.62 -3.34
N ILE A 62 8.90 17.84 -3.01
CA ILE A 62 8.01 18.91 -2.49
C ILE A 62 7.81 20.09 -3.45
N ASN A 63 8.41 20.06 -4.63
CA ASN A 63 8.43 21.21 -5.55
C ASN A 63 7.04 21.65 -6.01
N LEU A 64 6.12 20.70 -6.22
CA LEU A 64 4.73 20.96 -6.62
C LEU A 64 3.78 21.12 -5.43
N LEU A 65 4.29 21.04 -4.20
CA LEU A 65 3.52 21.13 -2.96
C LEU A 65 3.58 22.55 -2.36
N ARG A 66 3.57 23.55 -3.23
CA ARG A 66 3.66 24.97 -2.88
C ARG A 66 2.53 25.77 -3.52
N TYR A 67 2.06 26.78 -2.81
CA TYR A 67 1.20 27.82 -3.37
C TYR A 67 2.00 28.76 -4.28
N SER A 68 1.30 29.60 -5.03
CA SER A 68 1.90 30.61 -5.90
C SER A 68 2.77 31.64 -5.16
N ASN A 69 2.53 31.84 -3.86
CA ASN A 69 3.31 32.72 -3.00
C ASN A 69 4.59 32.07 -2.44
N GLY A 70 4.86 30.79 -2.75
CA GLY A 70 6.04 30.05 -2.32
C GLY A 70 5.88 29.22 -1.04
N ASP A 71 4.81 29.46 -0.28
CA ASP A 71 4.52 28.73 0.96
C ASP A 71 4.13 27.27 0.67
N TYR A 72 4.45 26.37 1.60
CA TYR A 72 4.02 24.98 1.51
C TYR A 72 2.51 24.85 1.73
N VAL A 73 1.90 23.90 1.02
CA VAL A 73 0.45 23.63 1.11
C VAL A 73 0.05 23.04 2.47
N SER A 74 0.97 22.37 3.15
CA SER A 74 0.78 21.77 4.47
C SER A 74 2.10 21.68 5.23
N ASN A 75 2.05 21.24 6.48
CA ASN A 75 3.23 20.91 7.27
C ASN A 75 3.71 19.49 6.91
N TYR A 76 4.82 19.40 6.19
CA TYR A 76 5.40 18.13 5.77
C TYR A 76 6.49 17.69 6.74
N PHE A 77 6.21 16.64 7.52
CA PHE A 77 7.17 16.03 8.44
C PHE A 77 7.55 14.63 7.95
N MET A 78 8.74 14.53 7.37
CA MET A 78 9.32 13.25 6.93
C MET A 78 10.81 13.25 7.24
N ASP A 79 11.29 12.13 7.77
CA ASP A 79 12.71 11.95 8.03
C ASP A 79 13.17 10.53 7.76
N ILE A 80 14.48 10.36 7.57
CA ILE A 80 15.09 9.05 7.33
C ILE A 80 15.23 8.26 8.65
N TYR A 81 15.30 6.93 8.56
CA TYR A 81 15.59 6.10 9.73
C TYR A 81 17.07 6.22 10.09
N GLN A 82 17.35 6.56 11.34
CA GLN A 82 18.69 6.74 11.87
C GLN A 82 18.82 5.91 13.15
N PRO A 83 19.44 4.71 13.04
CA PRO A 83 19.67 3.86 14.20
C PRO A 83 20.36 4.65 15.32
N THR A 84 19.94 4.45 16.57
CA THR A 84 20.41 5.15 17.78
C THR A 84 20.02 6.63 17.94
N VAL A 85 19.55 7.28 16.87
CA VAL A 85 19.12 8.69 16.93
C VAL A 85 17.60 8.79 17.06
N ASN A 86 16.86 8.14 16.16
CA ASN A 86 15.40 8.21 16.13
C ASN A 86 14.70 6.84 16.13
N CYS A 87 15.46 5.74 16.02
CA CYS A 87 14.92 4.39 16.10
C CYS A 87 15.95 3.37 16.61
N THR A 88 15.46 2.25 17.15
CA THR A 88 16.25 1.06 17.44
C THR A 88 16.08 0.07 16.29
N TRP A 89 17.11 -0.11 15.47
CA TRP A 89 17.03 -0.87 14.21
C TRP A 89 17.20 -2.38 14.43
N THR A 90 16.18 -3.02 14.97
CA THR A 90 16.10 -4.50 15.04
C THR A 90 15.48 -5.07 13.77
N GLN A 91 15.61 -6.38 13.53
CA GLN A 91 14.97 -7.05 12.39
C GLN A 91 13.45 -6.84 12.37
N ASP A 92 12.80 -6.93 13.53
CA ASP A 92 11.35 -6.70 13.66
C ASP A 92 10.97 -5.23 13.41
N PHE A 93 11.78 -4.29 13.90
CA PHE A 93 11.57 -2.87 13.61
C PHE A 93 11.73 -2.61 12.12
N ALA A 94 12.78 -3.15 11.49
CA ALA A 94 13.03 -3.00 10.06
C ALA A 94 11.88 -3.59 9.22
N ARG A 95 11.34 -4.74 9.60
CA ARG A 95 10.15 -5.34 8.96
C ARG A 95 8.95 -4.40 9.05
N ASN A 96 8.67 -3.85 10.22
CA ASN A 96 7.56 -2.91 10.40
C ASN A 96 7.78 -1.59 9.65
N ALA A 97 9.02 -1.08 9.65
CA ALA A 97 9.41 0.11 8.90
C ALA A 97 9.21 -0.09 7.39
N LEU A 98 9.61 -1.24 6.85
CA LEU A 98 9.38 -1.61 5.45
C LEU A 98 7.88 -1.68 5.11
N ARG A 99 7.08 -2.36 5.95
CA ARG A 99 5.62 -2.46 5.77
C ARG A 99 4.94 -1.10 5.84
N TRP A 100 5.46 -0.20 6.65
CA TRP A 100 4.99 1.19 6.75
C TRP A 100 5.36 1.98 5.50
N GLU A 101 6.59 1.85 5.00
CA GLU A 101 7.05 2.51 3.78
C GLU A 101 6.22 2.07 2.57
N GLY A 102 5.97 0.76 2.40
CA GLY A 102 5.12 0.26 1.31
C GLY A 102 3.67 0.77 1.39
N ARG A 103 3.14 0.97 2.61
CA ARG A 103 1.80 1.57 2.80
C ARG A 103 1.75 3.03 2.34
N LEU A 104 2.81 3.80 2.59
CA LEU A 104 2.88 5.20 2.23
C LEU A 104 3.18 5.39 0.74
N GLU A 105 4.14 4.64 0.20
CA GLU A 105 4.59 4.80 -1.18
C GLU A 105 3.55 4.27 -2.18
N PHE A 106 2.90 3.13 -1.91
CA PHE A 106 1.96 2.47 -2.84
C PHE A 106 0.49 2.71 -2.47
N GLY A 107 0.20 3.79 -1.74
CA GLY A 107 -1.15 4.18 -1.40
C GLY A 107 -1.99 4.35 -2.66
N THR A 108 -3.17 3.73 -2.71
CA THR A 108 -4.11 3.76 -3.85
C THR A 108 -3.65 3.03 -5.12
N GLU A 109 -2.58 2.24 -5.06
CA GLU A 109 -2.04 1.49 -6.22
C GLU A 109 -2.39 -0.02 -6.22
N CYS A 110 -3.44 -0.44 -5.49
CA CYS A 110 -3.95 -1.82 -5.45
C CYS A 110 -3.03 -2.91 -4.85
N TRP A 111 -1.89 -2.58 -4.25
CA TRP A 111 -0.94 -3.57 -3.70
C TRP A 111 -1.23 -4.01 -2.25
N ARG A 112 -1.85 -3.14 -1.45
CA ARG A 112 -1.94 -3.30 0.00
C ARG A 112 -2.56 -4.64 0.45
N PHE A 113 -3.63 -5.09 -0.21
CA PHE A 113 -4.30 -6.33 0.17
C PHE A 113 -3.40 -7.56 -0.02
N PHE A 114 -2.74 -7.65 -1.18
CA PHE A 114 -1.84 -8.75 -1.51
C PHE A 114 -0.64 -8.81 -0.57
N ASP A 115 -0.08 -7.64 -0.21
CA ASP A 115 0.99 -7.56 0.80
C ASP A 115 0.54 -8.07 2.17
N LEU A 116 -0.65 -7.72 2.62
CA LEU A 116 -1.17 -8.20 3.90
C LEU A 116 -1.40 -9.72 3.92
N VAL A 117 -1.88 -10.29 2.81
CA VAL A 117 -2.10 -11.73 2.66
C VAL A 117 -0.77 -12.48 2.66
N ARG A 118 0.22 -12.06 1.86
CA ARG A 118 1.54 -12.75 1.81
C ARG A 118 2.31 -12.67 3.12
N TRP A 119 2.10 -11.60 3.90
CA TRP A 119 2.66 -11.46 5.24
C TRP A 119 1.91 -12.25 6.31
N GLY A 120 0.73 -12.81 5.99
CA GLY A 120 -0.08 -13.57 6.94
C GLY A 120 -0.79 -12.73 8.00
N ILE A 121 -0.91 -11.41 7.81
CA ILE A 121 -1.46 -10.45 8.79
C ILE A 121 -2.76 -9.77 8.30
N ALA A 122 -3.35 -10.24 7.20
CA ALA A 122 -4.58 -9.66 6.63
C ALA A 122 -5.74 -9.63 7.62
N ALA A 123 -6.04 -10.76 8.28
CA ALA A 123 -7.15 -10.84 9.22
C ALA A 123 -7.02 -9.90 10.41
N GLU A 124 -5.82 -9.78 10.98
CA GLU A 124 -5.54 -8.84 12.07
C GLU A 124 -5.71 -7.39 11.60
N THR A 125 -4.99 -7.02 10.53
CA THR A 125 -4.95 -5.63 10.05
C THR A 125 -6.31 -5.13 9.55
N ILE A 126 -7.09 -5.97 8.87
CA ILE A 126 -8.39 -5.58 8.29
C ILE A 126 -9.47 -5.50 9.36
N ASN A 127 -9.49 -6.42 10.32
CA ASN A 127 -10.45 -6.35 11.42
C ASN A 127 -10.15 -5.14 12.34
N ASP A 128 -8.87 -4.85 12.62
CA ASP A 128 -8.48 -3.62 13.34
C ASP A 128 -8.98 -2.36 12.62
N TYR A 129 -8.91 -2.36 11.28
CA TYR A 129 -9.46 -1.28 10.47
C TYR A 129 -10.99 -1.18 10.62
N PHE A 130 -11.73 -2.29 10.55
CA PHE A 130 -13.19 -2.28 10.72
C PHE A 130 -13.62 -1.77 12.10
N GLU A 131 -12.90 -2.15 13.16
CA GLU A 131 -13.18 -1.67 14.52
C GLU A 131 -13.09 -0.15 14.65
N VAL A 132 -12.14 0.48 13.95
CA VAL A 132 -11.98 1.94 13.92
C VAL A 132 -13.04 2.58 13.01
N GLU A 133 -13.20 2.07 11.79
CA GLU A 133 -13.99 2.74 10.74
C GLU A 133 -15.50 2.52 10.84
N LYS A 134 -15.98 1.47 11.52
CA LYS A 134 -17.43 1.28 11.72
C LYS A 134 -18.10 2.46 12.42
N ASN A 135 -17.36 3.19 13.26
CA ASN A 135 -17.83 4.41 13.93
C ASN A 135 -17.94 5.62 12.98
N ARG A 136 -17.36 5.55 11.79
CA ARG A 136 -17.36 6.60 10.76
C ARG A 136 -18.27 6.25 9.59
N HIS A 137 -18.47 4.96 9.35
CA HIS A 137 -19.15 4.41 8.19
C HIS A 137 -20.08 3.25 8.58
N GLU A 138 -21.39 3.51 8.56
CA GLU A 138 -22.42 2.56 9.01
C GLU A 138 -22.39 1.21 8.27
N TYR A 139 -22.05 1.19 6.99
CA TYR A 139 -21.96 -0.05 6.20
C TYR A 139 -20.83 -1.00 6.65
N LEU A 140 -19.95 -0.54 7.55
CA LEU A 140 -18.88 -1.36 8.13
C LEU A 140 -19.26 -1.98 9.48
N ASN A 141 -20.47 -1.73 10.00
CA ASN A 141 -20.90 -2.24 11.31
C ASN A 141 -20.82 -3.78 11.42
N ASP A 142 -21.19 -4.48 10.35
CA ASP A 142 -21.17 -5.94 10.27
C ASP A 142 -19.95 -6.47 9.49
N ALA A 143 -19.00 -5.58 9.13
CA ALA A 143 -17.84 -5.97 8.35
C ALA A 143 -16.92 -6.89 9.18
N ARG A 144 -16.55 -8.02 8.58
CA ARG A 144 -15.68 -9.02 9.22
C ARG A 144 -14.79 -9.69 8.19
N PHE A 145 -13.51 -9.82 8.53
CA PHE A 145 -12.57 -10.66 7.79
C PHE A 145 -12.33 -11.97 8.54
N THR A 146 -12.61 -13.09 7.90
CA THR A 146 -12.46 -14.45 8.43
C THR A 146 -11.14 -15.05 7.95
N LYS A 147 -10.23 -15.31 8.89
CA LYS A 147 -8.93 -15.93 8.62
C LYS A 147 -9.10 -17.34 8.02
N ASN A 148 -8.24 -17.69 7.07
CA ASN A 148 -8.26 -18.94 6.30
C ASN A 148 -9.53 -19.11 5.46
N LYS A 149 -10.07 -18.00 4.93
CA LYS A 149 -11.21 -18.00 4.01
C LYS A 149 -11.15 -16.78 3.10
N ASP A 150 -11.12 -15.58 3.68
CA ASP A 150 -11.31 -14.32 2.97
C ASP A 150 -10.01 -13.78 2.33
N GLU A 151 -8.88 -14.50 2.49
CA GLU A 151 -7.59 -14.17 1.86
C GLU A 151 -7.61 -14.33 0.34
N TYR A 152 -8.47 -15.22 -0.17
CA TYR A 152 -8.62 -15.50 -1.60
C TYR A 152 -10.08 -15.53 -1.99
N MET A 153 -10.36 -15.12 -3.22
CA MET A 153 -11.71 -15.25 -3.77
C MET A 153 -12.07 -16.74 -3.91
N PRO A 154 -13.35 -17.12 -3.71
CA PRO A 154 -13.79 -18.47 -3.99
C PRO A 154 -13.60 -18.80 -5.46
N ILE A 155 -13.26 -20.05 -5.75
CA ILE A 155 -13.32 -20.54 -7.13
C ILE A 155 -14.79 -20.50 -7.56
N PRO A 156 -15.12 -19.93 -8.73
CA PRO A 156 -16.50 -19.84 -9.17
C PRO A 156 -17.14 -21.23 -9.29
N GLU A 157 -18.30 -21.42 -8.65
CA GLU A 157 -18.97 -22.73 -8.56
C GLU A 157 -19.19 -23.39 -9.94
N GLN A 158 -19.61 -22.58 -10.93
CA GLN A 158 -19.81 -23.05 -12.31
C GLN A 158 -18.54 -23.69 -12.90
N GLN A 159 -17.35 -23.20 -12.55
CA GLN A 159 -16.10 -23.77 -13.03
C GLN A 159 -15.81 -25.12 -12.37
N ILE A 160 -16.20 -25.31 -11.11
CA ILE A 160 -16.08 -26.60 -10.42
C ILE A 160 -17.01 -27.61 -11.07
N ASP A 161 -18.28 -27.24 -11.27
CA ASP A 161 -19.29 -28.08 -11.92
C ASP A 161 -18.85 -28.53 -13.32
N PHE A 162 -18.38 -27.60 -14.16
CA PHE A 162 -17.92 -27.90 -15.52
C PHE A 162 -16.62 -28.70 -15.57
N SER A 163 -15.82 -28.65 -14.52
CA SER A 163 -14.56 -29.42 -14.45
C SER A 163 -14.76 -30.90 -14.14
N GLU A 164 -16.00 -31.33 -13.85
CA GLU A 164 -16.36 -32.70 -13.48
C GLU A 164 -15.48 -33.26 -12.32
N GLY A 165 -15.14 -32.40 -11.36
CA GLY A 165 -14.35 -32.76 -10.18
C GLY A 165 -12.83 -32.60 -10.32
N LEU A 166 -12.33 -32.03 -11.42
CA LEU A 166 -10.92 -31.68 -11.56
C LEU A 166 -10.53 -30.45 -10.73
N TYR A 167 -11.46 -29.52 -10.50
CA TYR A 167 -11.26 -28.36 -9.64
C TYR A 167 -11.77 -28.64 -8.24
N THR A 168 -10.97 -28.25 -7.25
CA THR A 168 -11.32 -28.32 -5.83
C THR A 168 -11.39 -26.92 -5.26
N GLN A 169 -12.40 -26.63 -4.46
CA GLN A 169 -12.59 -25.32 -3.83
C GLN A 169 -11.40 -24.94 -2.92
N ASN A 170 -11.19 -23.63 -2.76
CA ASN A 170 -10.25 -23.07 -1.79
C ASN A 170 -10.66 -23.46 -0.35
N TYR A 171 -9.68 -23.55 0.53
CA TYR A 171 -9.93 -23.85 1.95
C TYR A 171 -10.89 -22.82 2.57
N GLY A 172 -11.86 -23.29 3.37
CA GLY A 172 -12.82 -22.45 4.11
C GLY A 172 -14.06 -22.01 3.32
N TRP A 173 -14.19 -22.43 2.06
CA TRP A 173 -15.34 -22.17 1.18
C TRP A 173 -16.17 -23.42 0.91
#